data_AF-A0A832QEQ6-F1
#
_entry.id   AF-A0A832QEQ6-F1
#
_cell.length_a   1.000
_cell.length_b   1.000
_cell.length_c   1.000
_cell.angle_alpha   90.00
_cell.angle_beta   90.00
_cell.angle_gamma   90.00
#
_symmetry.space_group_name_H-M   'P 1'
#
loop_
_entity.id
_entity.type
_entity.pdbx_description
1 polymer ?
#
loop_
_entity_poly.entity_id
_entity_poly.type
_entity_poly.pdbx_seq_one_letter_code
_entity_poly.pdbx_strand_id
1 'polypeptide(L)'
;MEKAILDFLDGVTKINFGFVWSLFGVALLAFWLVVLYWVWLDSGDRITNKGVRIAYVLLTAVLFVPGLIIYLLIRPSQTIEEIYWADLERRYLKYETAELGDCPRCGAQLYPGFTFCPDCRLRLKIKCSVCEVEMDKKYKYCPSCGNEMHKRVKKIEEEAPSREVMQEHIQASKDEATEVVESKKVRYSERKGIAVELGDKLISLYEKVFKKKEDKEVKDKDTEEESEVKEVSQPKKKRKKKKHKRRG
;
A
#
# COMPACT_ATOMS: atom_id res chain seq x y z
N MET A 1 30.28 -51.77 -40.42
CA MET A 1 29.93 -50.69 -39.48
C MET A 1 30.46 -49.34 -39.93
N GLU A 2 31.72 -49.25 -40.38
CA GLU A 2 32.33 -47.98 -40.82
C GLU A 2 31.58 -47.26 -41.95
N LYS A 3 31.13 -47.97 -43.00
CA LYS A 3 30.36 -47.34 -44.10
C LYS A 3 29.03 -46.74 -43.64
N ALA A 4 28.33 -47.39 -42.72
CA ALA A 4 27.08 -46.87 -42.16
C ALA A 4 27.31 -45.63 -41.28
N ILE A 5 28.43 -45.57 -40.56
CA ILE A 5 28.83 -44.39 -39.77
C ILE A 5 29.19 -43.24 -40.71
N LEU A 6 29.91 -43.52 -41.80
CA LEU A 6 30.29 -42.51 -42.79
C LEU A 6 29.06 -41.98 -43.54
N ASP A 7 28.14 -42.85 -43.98
CA ASP A 7 26.88 -42.43 -44.64
C ASP A 7 25.98 -41.61 -43.70
N PHE A 8 25.98 -41.92 -42.40
CA PHE A 8 25.28 -41.13 -41.38
C PHE A 8 25.92 -39.74 -41.19
N LEU A 9 27.25 -39.67 -41.06
CA LEU A 9 27.98 -38.42 -40.92
C LEU A 9 27.84 -37.54 -42.18
N ASP A 10 27.86 -38.13 -43.37
CA ASP A 10 27.61 -37.43 -44.63
C ASP A 10 26.17 -36.94 -44.77
N GLY A 11 25.22 -37.66 -44.16
CA GLY A 11 23.82 -37.23 -44.02
C GLY A 11 23.69 -36.01 -43.11
N VAL A 12 24.43 -35.97 -41.99
CA VAL A 12 24.42 -34.85 -41.03
C VAL A 12 25.14 -33.61 -41.60
N THR A 13 26.24 -33.76 -42.33
CA THR A 13 26.97 -32.63 -42.94
C THR A 13 26.23 -32.00 -44.12
N LYS A 14 25.35 -32.75 -44.79
CA LYS A 14 24.46 -32.24 -45.85
C LYS A 14 23.27 -31.44 -45.32
N ILE A 15 23.04 -31.43 -44.01
CA ILE A 15 21.99 -30.59 -43.41
C ILE A 15 22.44 -29.13 -43.50
N ASN A 16 21.61 -28.30 -44.12
CA ASN A 16 21.82 -26.85 -44.14
C ASN A 16 21.68 -26.31 -42.71
N PHE A 17 22.79 -26.14 -42.00
CA PHE A 17 22.82 -25.58 -40.64
C PHE A 17 22.08 -24.23 -40.55
N GLY A 18 22.08 -23.43 -41.62
CA GLY A 18 21.31 -22.19 -41.69
C GLY A 18 19.79 -22.40 -41.63
N PHE A 19 19.27 -23.43 -42.29
CA PHE A 19 17.84 -23.78 -42.23
C PHE A 19 17.46 -24.26 -40.82
N VAL A 20 18.28 -25.11 -40.22
CA VAL A 20 18.07 -25.61 -38.85
C VAL A 20 18.08 -24.46 -37.85
N TRP A 21 19.06 -23.55 -37.94
CA TRP A 21 19.15 -22.39 -37.04
C TRP A 21 18.01 -21.40 -37.22
N SER A 22 17.56 -21.19 -38.46
CA SER A 22 16.39 -20.37 -38.76
C SER A 22 15.12 -20.96 -38.14
N LEU A 23 14.88 -22.26 -38.34
CA LEU A 23 13.72 -22.96 -37.77
C LEU A 23 13.75 -22.93 -36.24
N PHE A 24 14.93 -23.16 -35.64
CA PHE A 24 15.13 -23.05 -34.20
C PHE A 24 14.86 -21.64 -33.67
N GLY A 25 15.34 -20.60 -34.36
CA GLY A 25 15.10 -19.21 -34.00
C GLY A 25 13.61 -18.83 -34.04
N VAL A 26 12.88 -19.28 -35.06
CA VAL A 26 11.42 -19.09 -35.16
C VAL A 26 10.70 -19.82 -34.03
N ALA A 27 11.09 -21.06 -33.74
CA ALA A 27 10.50 -21.83 -32.64
C ALA A 27 10.75 -21.15 -31.28
N LEU A 28 11.96 -20.65 -31.03
CA LEU A 28 12.29 -19.90 -29.82
C LEU A 28 11.49 -18.59 -29.70
N LEU A 29 11.32 -17.87 -30.80
CA LEU A 29 10.53 -16.64 -30.82
C LEU A 29 9.06 -16.95 -30.53
N ALA A 30 8.49 -17.98 -31.15
CA ALA A 30 7.12 -18.41 -30.89
C ALA A 30 6.93 -18.84 -29.42
N PHE A 31 7.86 -19.63 -28.87
CA PHE A 31 7.88 -19.99 -27.45
C PHE A 31 7.91 -18.75 -26.56
N TRP A 32 8.75 -17.76 -26.90
CA TRP A 32 8.84 -16.54 -26.13
C TRP A 32 7.56 -15.71 -26.14
N LEU A 33 6.85 -15.65 -27.28
CA LEU A 33 5.54 -15.00 -27.35
C LEU A 33 4.51 -15.69 -26.44
N VAL A 34 4.52 -17.02 -26.35
CA VAL A 34 3.67 -17.77 -25.42
C VAL A 34 4.00 -17.41 -23.96
N VAL A 35 5.29 -17.29 -23.61
CA VAL A 35 5.72 -16.85 -22.27
C VAL A 35 5.22 -15.44 -21.97
N LEU A 36 5.37 -14.48 -22.90
CA LEU A 36 4.89 -13.10 -22.70
C LEU A 36 3.37 -13.05 -22.53
N TYR A 37 2.63 -13.84 -23.31
CA TYR A 37 1.18 -13.98 -23.17
C TYR A 37 0.80 -14.58 -21.81
N TRP A 38 1.53 -15.61 -21.36
CA TRP A 38 1.35 -16.19 -20.04
C TRP A 38 1.58 -15.15 -18.94
N VAL A 39 2.66 -14.38 -18.98
CA VAL A 39 2.92 -13.27 -18.04
C VAL A 39 1.79 -12.23 -18.04
N TRP A 40 1.22 -11.92 -19.21
CA TRP A 40 0.11 -10.97 -19.33
C TRP A 40 -1.18 -11.47 -18.66
N LEU A 41 -1.54 -12.73 -18.88
CA LEU A 41 -2.68 -13.37 -18.23
C LEU A 41 -2.46 -13.43 -16.72
N ASP A 42 -1.31 -13.96 -16.34
CA ASP A 42 -0.96 -14.22 -14.95
C ASP A 42 -0.89 -12.95 -14.09
N SER A 43 -0.28 -11.90 -14.61
CA SER A 43 -0.27 -10.59 -13.94
C SER A 43 -1.68 -9.99 -13.80
N GLY A 44 -2.63 -10.39 -14.64
CA GLY A 44 -4.03 -9.99 -14.58
C GLY A 44 -4.78 -10.57 -13.38
N ASP A 45 -4.48 -11.80 -12.99
CA ASP A 45 -5.11 -12.47 -11.84
C ASP A 45 -4.61 -11.91 -10.50
N ARG A 46 -3.49 -11.17 -10.53
CA ARG A 46 -2.77 -10.69 -9.34
C ARG A 46 -2.86 -9.18 -9.17
N ILE A 47 -2.96 -8.42 -10.26
CA ILE A 47 -2.89 -6.96 -10.24
C ILE A 47 -3.89 -6.34 -11.22
N THR A 48 -4.73 -5.43 -10.72
CA THR A 48 -5.72 -4.69 -11.53
C THR A 48 -5.09 -3.55 -12.34
N ASN A 49 -3.99 -2.97 -11.87
CA ASN A 49 -3.34 -1.82 -12.50
C ASN A 49 -2.68 -2.22 -13.84
N LYS A 50 -3.22 -1.72 -14.96
CA LYS A 50 -2.73 -1.98 -16.32
C LYS A 50 -1.28 -1.54 -16.54
N GLY A 51 -0.84 -0.43 -15.91
CA GLY A 51 0.51 0.08 -16.06
C GLY A 51 1.57 -0.89 -15.51
N VAL A 52 1.31 -1.48 -14.33
CA VAL A 52 2.19 -2.48 -13.72
C VAL A 52 2.24 -3.77 -14.56
N ARG A 53 1.09 -4.19 -15.10
CA ARG A 53 1.03 -5.37 -16.00
C ARG A 53 1.87 -5.18 -17.26
N ILE A 54 1.75 -4.02 -17.91
CA ILE A 54 2.57 -3.66 -19.08
C ILE A 54 4.06 -3.63 -18.68
N ALA A 55 4.39 -3.04 -17.52
CA ALA A 55 5.77 -2.99 -17.04
C ALA A 55 6.36 -4.39 -16.84
N TYR A 56 5.62 -5.36 -16.31
CA TYR A 56 6.09 -6.75 -16.21
C TYR A 56 6.31 -7.41 -17.56
N VAL A 57 5.37 -7.27 -18.50
CA VAL A 57 5.54 -7.83 -19.85
C VAL A 57 6.74 -7.21 -20.56
N LEU A 58 6.92 -5.88 -20.45
CA LEU A 58 8.08 -5.18 -21.02
C LEU A 58 9.40 -5.61 -20.36
N LEU A 59 9.43 -5.73 -19.03
CA LEU A 59 10.58 -6.21 -18.28
C LEU A 59 11.00 -7.60 -18.76
N THR A 60 10.04 -8.53 -18.88
CA THR A 60 10.29 -9.88 -19.39
C THR A 60 10.72 -9.83 -20.85
N ALA A 61 10.07 -9.04 -21.71
CA ALA A 61 10.41 -8.95 -23.13
C ALA A 61 11.83 -8.42 -23.39
N VAL A 62 12.28 -7.40 -22.64
CA VAL A 62 13.60 -6.76 -22.83
C VAL A 62 14.73 -7.61 -22.24
N LEU A 63 14.53 -8.18 -21.05
CA LEU A 63 15.56 -8.93 -20.34
C LEU A 63 15.51 -10.43 -20.61
N PHE A 64 14.59 -10.91 -21.45
CA PHE A 64 14.36 -12.33 -21.76
C PHE A 64 14.26 -13.19 -20.48
N VAL A 65 15.13 -14.19 -20.34
CA VAL A 65 15.14 -15.15 -19.23
C VAL A 65 15.39 -14.47 -17.87
N PRO A 66 16.42 -13.62 -17.67
CA PRO A 66 16.55 -12.82 -16.45
C PRO A 66 15.29 -12.01 -16.09
N GLY A 67 14.62 -11.44 -17.08
CA GLY A 67 13.37 -10.68 -16.88
C GLY A 67 12.24 -11.56 -16.34
N LEU A 68 12.13 -12.78 -16.85
CA LEU A 68 11.17 -13.77 -16.35
C LEU A 68 11.47 -14.17 -14.89
N ILE A 69 12.74 -14.37 -14.54
CA ILE A 69 13.15 -14.72 -13.17
C ILE A 69 12.81 -13.57 -12.21
N ILE A 70 13.12 -12.33 -12.59
CA ILE A 70 12.78 -11.15 -11.79
C ILE A 70 11.27 -11.02 -11.61
N TYR A 71 10.50 -11.24 -12.69
CA TYR A 71 9.05 -11.26 -12.64
C TYR A 71 8.56 -12.30 -11.62
N LEU A 72 9.01 -13.55 -11.68
CA LEU A 72 8.60 -14.60 -10.75
C LEU A 72 8.93 -14.27 -9.28
N LEU A 73 9.97 -13.49 -9.03
CA LEU A 73 10.38 -13.09 -7.68
C LEU A 73 9.57 -11.91 -7.13
N ILE A 74 9.26 -10.92 -7.97
CA ILE A 74 8.53 -9.70 -7.57
C ILE A 74 7.01 -9.90 -7.60
N ARG A 75 6.52 -10.80 -8.45
CA ARG A 75 5.09 -11.09 -8.63
C ARG A 75 4.43 -11.41 -7.29
N PRO A 76 3.27 -10.80 -6.96
CA PRO A 76 2.54 -11.10 -5.73
C PRO A 76 2.24 -12.59 -5.61
N SER A 77 2.39 -13.18 -4.42
CA SER A 77 2.18 -14.61 -4.20
C SER A 77 0.70 -15.02 -4.23
N GLN A 78 -0.20 -14.12 -3.81
CA GLN A 78 -1.64 -14.35 -3.78
C GLN A 78 -2.36 -13.72 -4.97
N THR A 79 -3.41 -14.38 -5.45
CA THR A 79 -4.32 -13.82 -6.46
C THR A 79 -5.35 -12.90 -5.80
N ILE A 80 -5.97 -12.02 -6.59
CA ILE A 80 -7.02 -11.11 -6.11
C ILE A 80 -8.21 -11.93 -5.56
N GLU A 81 -8.52 -13.04 -6.21
CA GLU A 81 -9.58 -13.95 -5.79
C GLU A 81 -9.27 -14.62 -4.44
N GLU A 82 -8.05 -15.13 -4.24
CA GLU A 82 -7.64 -15.69 -2.94
C GLU A 82 -7.75 -14.66 -1.81
N ILE A 83 -7.31 -13.42 -2.04
CA ILE A 83 -7.41 -12.34 -1.06
C ILE A 83 -8.89 -12.05 -0.73
N TYR A 84 -9.74 -12.07 -1.74
CA TYR A 84 -11.18 -11.87 -1.59
C TYR A 84 -11.83 -12.97 -0.75
N TRP A 85 -11.59 -14.24 -1.08
CA TRP A 85 -12.13 -15.37 -0.30
C TRP A 85 -11.62 -15.36 1.14
N ALA A 86 -10.32 -15.08 1.35
CA ALA A 86 -9.74 -14.97 2.68
C ALA A 86 -10.33 -13.81 3.50
N ASP A 87 -10.72 -12.70 2.86
CA ASP A 87 -11.44 -11.62 3.54
C ASP A 87 -12.89 -12.00 3.88
N LEU A 88 -13.58 -12.69 2.96
CA LEU A 88 -14.94 -13.16 3.18
C LEU A 88 -15.01 -14.17 4.32
N GLU A 89 -14.10 -15.13 4.36
CA GLU A 89 -14.00 -16.12 5.44
C GLU A 89 -13.69 -15.46 6.79
N ARG A 90 -12.77 -14.48 6.82
CA ARG A 90 -12.51 -13.69 8.05
C ARG A 90 -13.75 -12.94 8.53
N ARG A 91 -14.59 -12.44 7.62
CA ARG A 91 -15.85 -11.78 8.00
C ARG A 91 -16.86 -12.81 8.49
N TYR A 92 -16.99 -13.94 7.81
CA TYR A 92 -17.90 -15.02 8.19
C TYR A 92 -17.59 -15.56 9.60
N LEU A 93 -16.33 -15.87 9.88
CA LEU A 93 -15.89 -16.34 11.20
C LEU A 93 -16.16 -15.33 12.32
N LYS A 94 -16.05 -14.03 12.04
CA LYS A 94 -16.44 -12.98 13.00
C LYS A 94 -17.94 -12.95 13.27
N TYR A 95 -18.78 -13.26 12.28
CA TYR A 95 -20.23 -13.34 12.49
C TYR A 95 -20.63 -14.58 13.29
N GLU A 96 -20.10 -15.75 12.95
CA GLU A 96 -20.38 -16.98 13.73
C GLU A 96 -19.95 -16.81 15.19
N THR A 97 -18.74 -16.27 15.44
CA THR A 97 -18.29 -16.03 16.81
C THR A 97 -19.04 -14.91 17.52
N ALA A 98 -19.69 -13.98 16.80
CA ALA A 98 -20.52 -12.94 17.42
C ALA A 98 -21.85 -13.49 17.97
N GLU A 99 -22.36 -14.59 17.42
CA GLU A 99 -23.55 -15.27 17.96
C GLU A 99 -23.26 -16.02 19.26
N LEU A 100 -22.01 -16.49 19.44
CA LEU A 100 -21.56 -17.12 20.67
C LEU A 100 -21.15 -16.03 21.67
N GLY A 101 -22.06 -15.69 22.58
CA GLY A 101 -21.78 -14.70 23.60
C GLY A 101 -20.77 -15.24 24.63
N ASP A 102 -19.57 -14.70 24.69
CA ASP A 102 -18.64 -15.02 25.78
C ASP A 102 -18.89 -14.13 27.01
N CYS A 103 -18.68 -14.70 28.20
CA CYS A 103 -18.80 -13.97 29.44
C CYS A 103 -17.73 -12.87 29.52
N PRO A 104 -18.09 -11.58 29.66
CA PRO A 104 -17.12 -10.47 29.65
C PRO A 104 -16.20 -10.45 30.87
N ARG A 105 -16.46 -11.29 31.90
CA ARG A 105 -15.64 -11.37 33.11
C ARG A 105 -14.64 -12.51 33.10
N CYS A 106 -14.99 -13.67 32.53
CA CYS A 106 -14.18 -14.89 32.63
C CYS A 106 -13.92 -15.59 31.29
N GLY A 107 -14.51 -15.12 30.19
CA GLY A 107 -14.33 -15.71 28.86
C GLY A 107 -15.08 -17.03 28.64
N ALA A 108 -15.88 -17.49 29.61
CA ALA A 108 -16.70 -18.69 29.45
C ALA A 108 -17.73 -18.51 28.33
N GLN A 109 -17.86 -19.52 27.47
CA GLN A 109 -18.82 -19.52 26.37
C GLN A 109 -20.25 -19.66 26.90
N LEU A 110 -21.14 -18.73 26.52
CA LEU A 110 -22.52 -18.69 27.00
C LEU A 110 -23.48 -19.14 25.90
N TYR A 111 -24.43 -19.99 26.28
CA TYR A 111 -25.53 -20.39 25.41
C TYR A 111 -26.70 -19.40 25.50
N PRO A 112 -27.52 -19.28 24.44
CA PRO A 112 -28.71 -18.44 24.48
C PRO A 112 -29.66 -18.90 25.60
N GLY A 113 -30.02 -17.95 26.47
CA GLY A 113 -30.96 -18.19 27.58
C GLY A 113 -30.35 -18.04 28.98
N PHE A 114 -29.03 -18.00 29.11
CA PHE A 114 -28.40 -17.77 30.41
C PHE A 114 -28.64 -16.35 30.95
N THR A 115 -29.24 -16.26 32.14
CA THR A 115 -29.40 -15.01 32.89
C THR A 115 -28.16 -14.70 33.73
N PHE A 116 -27.42 -15.73 34.13
CA PHE A 116 -26.17 -15.68 34.89
C PHE A 116 -25.12 -16.58 34.26
N CYS A 117 -23.86 -16.18 34.33
CA CYS A 117 -22.74 -17.02 33.90
C CYS A 117 -22.56 -18.20 34.87
N PRO A 118 -22.45 -19.46 34.38
CA PRO A 118 -22.28 -20.63 35.24
C PRO A 118 -20.95 -20.62 36.01
N ASP A 119 -19.86 -20.10 35.42
CA ASP A 119 -18.53 -20.19 36.01
C ASP A 119 -18.23 -19.07 37.03
N CYS A 120 -18.60 -17.82 36.71
CA CYS A 120 -18.27 -16.66 37.54
C CYS A 120 -19.47 -15.98 38.22
N ARG A 121 -20.69 -16.52 38.01
CA ARG A 121 -21.97 -16.00 38.55
C ARG A 121 -22.30 -14.54 38.18
N LEU A 122 -21.65 -13.98 37.16
CA LEU A 122 -21.97 -12.65 36.64
C LEU A 122 -23.42 -12.63 36.10
N ARG A 123 -24.22 -11.63 36.47
CA ARG A 123 -25.53 -11.39 35.86
C ARG A 123 -25.37 -10.82 34.44
N LEU A 124 -25.86 -11.55 33.45
CA LEU A 124 -25.72 -11.26 32.02
C LEU A 124 -26.93 -10.49 31.47
N LYS A 125 -28.13 -10.91 31.87
CA LYS A 125 -29.39 -10.32 31.42
C LYS A 125 -30.10 -9.54 32.54
N ILE A 126 -30.84 -8.50 32.14
CA ILE A 126 -31.69 -7.68 33.02
C ILE A 126 -33.08 -7.55 32.39
N LYS A 127 -34.10 -7.32 33.22
CA LYS A 127 -35.46 -7.01 32.74
C LYS A 127 -35.61 -5.52 32.51
N CYS A 128 -36.22 -5.14 31.39
CA CYS A 128 -36.59 -3.76 31.13
C CYS A 128 -37.64 -3.28 32.15
N SER A 129 -37.51 -2.06 32.67
CA SER A 129 -38.46 -1.47 33.64
C SER A 129 -39.84 -1.14 33.05
N VAL A 130 -39.94 -0.99 31.72
CA VAL A 130 -41.17 -0.62 31.02
C VAL A 130 -41.94 -1.81 30.45
N CYS A 131 -41.27 -2.67 29.68
CA CYS A 131 -41.90 -3.82 28.99
C CYS A 131 -41.55 -5.19 29.59
N GLU A 132 -40.74 -5.24 30.66
CA GLU A 132 -40.34 -6.45 31.39
C GLU A 132 -39.59 -7.53 30.59
N VAL A 133 -39.29 -7.28 29.31
CA VAL A 133 -38.51 -8.19 28.46
C VAL A 133 -37.08 -8.32 28.98
N GLU A 134 -36.59 -9.57 29.01
CA GLU A 134 -35.20 -9.89 29.33
C GLU A 134 -34.27 -9.57 28.17
N MET A 135 -33.20 -8.84 28.45
CA MET A 135 -32.24 -8.36 27.46
C MET A 135 -30.84 -8.32 28.04
N ASP A 136 -29.83 -8.27 27.18
CA ASP A 136 -28.44 -8.18 27.63
C ASP A 136 -28.16 -6.87 28.38
N LYS A 137 -27.45 -6.98 29.50
CA LYS A 137 -27.07 -5.84 30.34
C LYS A 137 -26.20 -4.81 29.60
N LYS A 138 -25.55 -5.19 28.49
CA LYS A 138 -24.72 -4.31 27.65
C LYS A 138 -25.54 -3.36 26.77
N TYR A 139 -26.83 -3.65 26.56
CA TYR A 139 -27.65 -2.84 25.67
C TYR A 139 -28.03 -1.52 26.33
N LYS A 140 -27.74 -0.42 25.62
CA LYS A 140 -28.09 0.94 26.05
C LYS A 140 -29.59 1.19 25.99
N TYR A 141 -30.26 0.56 25.03
CA TYR A 141 -31.70 0.70 24.78
C TYR A 141 -32.35 -0.69 24.74
N CYS A 142 -33.60 -0.77 25.17
CA CYS A 142 -34.39 -1.99 25.08
C CYS A 142 -34.69 -2.33 23.61
N PRO A 143 -34.33 -3.53 23.10
CA PRO A 143 -34.62 -3.94 21.72
C PRO A 143 -36.12 -4.03 21.41
N SER A 144 -36.96 -4.29 22.42
CA SER A 144 -38.41 -4.45 22.23
C SER A 144 -39.19 -3.14 22.29
N CYS A 145 -38.85 -2.23 23.21
CA CYS A 145 -39.61 -0.99 23.43
C CYS A 145 -38.82 0.31 23.24
N GLY A 146 -37.51 0.24 23.00
CA GLY A 146 -36.63 1.41 22.80
C GLY A 146 -36.24 2.19 24.07
N ASN A 147 -36.74 1.81 25.25
CA ASN A 147 -36.45 2.54 26.49
C ASN A 147 -34.94 2.53 26.83
N GLU A 148 -34.40 3.68 27.28
CA GLU A 148 -33.00 3.81 27.69
C GLU A 148 -32.77 3.16 29.07
N MET A 149 -31.79 2.25 29.17
CA MET A 149 -31.56 1.44 30.38
C MET A 149 -30.57 2.08 31.37
N HIS A 150 -29.70 2.97 30.90
CA HIS A 150 -28.73 3.67 31.74
C HIS A 150 -29.26 5.04 32.16
N LYS A 151 -29.44 5.26 33.47
CA LYS A 151 -29.50 6.62 34.00
C LYS A 151 -28.16 7.30 33.68
N ARG A 152 -28.21 8.38 32.91
CA ARG A 152 -27.08 9.25 32.61
C ARG A 152 -26.34 9.56 33.92
N VAL A 153 -25.19 8.93 34.16
CA VAL A 153 -24.24 9.43 35.16
C VAL A 153 -23.85 10.80 34.63
N LYS A 154 -24.14 11.86 35.41
CA LYS A 154 -23.78 13.23 35.05
C LYS A 154 -22.31 13.20 34.61
N LYS A 155 -22.08 13.51 33.34
CA LYS A 155 -20.74 13.64 32.76
C LYS A 155 -20.04 14.70 33.61
N ILE A 156 -19.05 14.29 34.39
CA ILE A 156 -18.10 15.25 34.93
C ILE A 156 -17.36 15.71 33.68
N GLU A 157 -17.53 16.98 33.31
CA GLU A 157 -16.73 17.63 32.29
C GLU A 157 -15.30 17.71 32.82
N GLU A 158 -14.52 16.66 32.59
CA GLU A 158 -13.08 16.82 32.52
C GLU A 158 -12.80 17.60 31.24
N GLU A 159 -12.38 18.86 31.42
CA GLU A 159 -11.84 19.71 30.37
C GLU A 159 -10.72 18.93 29.67
N ALA A 160 -10.94 18.55 28.42
CA ALA A 160 -9.92 17.89 27.63
C ALA A 160 -8.69 18.82 27.55
N PRO A 161 -7.47 18.31 27.81
CA PRO A 161 -6.27 19.13 27.72
C PRO A 161 -6.16 19.76 26.32
N SER A 162 -5.63 20.99 26.26
CA SER A 162 -5.52 21.74 25.01
C SER A 162 -4.66 20.98 23.98
N ARG A 163 -4.88 21.25 22.69
CA ARG A 163 -4.13 20.62 21.58
C ARG A 163 -2.61 20.77 21.74
N GLU A 164 -2.18 21.87 22.30
CA GLU A 164 -0.76 22.20 22.53
C GLU A 164 -0.16 21.24 23.56
N VAL A 165 -0.84 21.05 24.69
CA VAL A 165 -0.43 20.11 25.75
C VAL A 165 -0.40 18.68 25.23
N MET A 166 -1.37 18.28 24.40
CA MET A 166 -1.39 16.95 23.78
C MET A 166 -0.21 16.74 22.82
N GLN A 167 0.13 17.74 22.00
CA GLN A 167 1.26 17.67 21.07
C GLN A 167 2.59 17.59 21.81
N GLU A 168 2.74 18.33 22.90
CA GLU A 168 3.93 18.30 23.75
C GLU A 168 4.14 16.91 24.37
N HIS A 169 3.07 16.28 24.88
CA HIS A 169 3.16 14.90 25.40
C HIS A 169 3.54 13.88 24.32
N ILE A 170 2.95 13.96 23.12
CA ILE A 170 3.28 13.06 22.01
C ILE A 170 4.74 13.23 21.61
N GLN A 171 5.21 14.48 21.53
CA GLN A 171 6.57 14.79 21.14
C GLN A 171 7.57 14.31 22.21
N ALA A 172 7.29 14.57 23.49
CA ALA A 172 8.12 14.09 24.60
C ALA A 172 8.21 12.56 24.63
N SER A 173 7.09 11.84 24.43
CA SER A 173 7.10 10.37 24.34
C SER A 173 7.87 9.86 23.12
N LYS A 174 7.83 10.57 22.00
CA LYS A 174 8.56 10.21 20.78
C LYS A 174 10.07 10.42 20.94
N ASP A 175 10.45 11.53 21.56
CA ASP A 175 11.86 11.90 21.80
C ASP A 175 12.50 10.94 22.82
N GLU A 176 11.76 10.58 23.88
CA GLU A 176 12.16 9.54 24.84
C GLU A 176 12.32 8.17 24.14
N ALA A 177 11.38 7.79 23.28
CA ALA A 177 11.48 6.54 22.52
C ALA A 177 12.69 6.52 21.58
N THR A 178 13.02 7.65 20.93
CA THR A 178 14.24 7.76 20.10
C THR A 178 15.51 7.69 20.93
N GLU A 179 15.56 8.36 22.08
CA GLU A 179 16.72 8.34 22.96
C GLU A 179 16.95 6.94 23.55
N VAL A 180 15.89 6.21 23.92
CA VAL A 180 16.00 4.82 24.38
C VAL A 180 16.50 3.90 23.27
N VAL A 181 16.08 4.09 22.02
CA VAL A 181 16.57 3.30 20.87
C VAL A 181 18.04 3.61 20.57
N GLU A 182 18.44 4.88 20.62
CA GLU A 182 19.82 5.30 20.37
C GLU A 182 20.77 4.89 21.49
N SER A 183 20.37 5.05 22.75
CA SER A 183 21.19 4.73 23.93
C SER A 183 21.28 3.23 24.19
N LYS A 184 20.19 2.48 23.97
CA LYS A 184 20.12 1.05 24.29
C LYS A 184 20.60 0.15 23.16
N LYS A 185 21.37 0.69 22.19
CA LYS A 185 21.98 -0.01 21.02
C LYS A 185 21.80 -1.52 21.08
N VAL A 186 20.65 -1.99 20.64
CA VAL A 186 20.37 -3.42 20.59
C VAL A 186 21.34 -3.98 19.56
N ARG A 187 22.15 -4.97 19.95
CA ARG A 187 23.21 -5.65 19.16
C ARG A 187 22.80 -6.06 17.74
N TYR A 188 21.52 -5.99 17.39
CA TYR A 188 20.97 -6.43 16.12
C TYR A 188 20.89 -5.35 15.02
N SER A 189 21.21 -4.07 15.31
CA SER A 189 21.02 -2.97 14.34
C SER A 189 22.30 -2.41 13.69
N GLU A 190 23.48 -2.94 14.01
CA GLU A 190 24.75 -2.35 13.54
C GLU A 190 24.95 -2.38 12.01
N ARG A 191 24.25 -3.27 11.30
CA ARG A 191 24.24 -3.24 9.83
C ARG A 191 22.97 -2.59 9.33
N LYS A 192 23.10 -1.39 8.75
CA LYS A 192 22.15 -0.94 7.73
C LYS A 192 22.01 -2.08 6.72
N GLY A 193 20.81 -2.64 6.61
CA GLY A 193 20.57 -3.72 5.67
C GLY A 193 20.87 -3.25 4.25
N ILE A 194 21.38 -4.15 3.40
CA ILE A 194 21.69 -3.88 1.99
C ILE A 194 20.50 -3.20 1.27
N ALA A 195 19.27 -3.53 1.67
CA ALA A 195 18.04 -2.89 1.17
C ALA A 195 17.93 -1.40 1.49
N VAL A 196 18.36 -0.96 2.69
CA VAL A 196 18.34 0.45 3.10
C VAL A 196 19.39 1.24 2.31
N GLU A 197 20.58 0.66 2.14
CA GLU A 197 21.67 1.30 1.40
C GLU A 197 21.37 1.41 -0.12
N LEU A 198 20.71 0.39 -0.69
CA LEU A 198 20.20 0.44 -2.05
C LEU A 198 19.05 1.45 -2.20
N GLY A 199 18.17 1.54 -1.20
CA GLY A 199 17.12 2.55 -1.13
C GLY A 199 17.69 3.97 -1.15
N ASP A 200 18.66 4.27 -0.29
CA ASP A 200 19.33 5.57 -0.23
C ASP A 200 20.05 5.92 -1.56
N LYS A 201 20.67 4.92 -2.20
CA LYS A 201 21.31 5.09 -3.52
C LYS A 201 20.29 5.30 -4.64
N LEU A 202 19.15 4.62 -4.63
CA LEU A 202 18.07 4.80 -5.60
C LEU A 202 17.38 6.16 -5.44
N ILE A 203 17.13 6.59 -4.21
CA ILE A 203 16.53 7.90 -3.90
C ILE A 203 17.50 9.02 -4.35
N SER A 204 18.78 8.91 -4.02
CA SER A 204 19.77 9.90 -4.47
C SER A 204 19.97 9.89 -5.99
N LEU A 205 19.89 8.73 -6.65
CA LEU A 205 19.89 8.64 -8.11
C LEU A 205 18.63 9.28 -8.70
N TYR A 206 17.46 9.02 -8.12
CA TYR A 206 16.18 9.61 -8.52
C TYR A 206 16.21 11.13 -8.37
N GLU A 207 16.64 11.67 -7.22
CA GLU A 207 16.83 13.11 -7.03
C GLU A 207 17.81 13.68 -8.06
N LYS A 208 18.94 13.02 -8.30
CA LYS A 208 19.96 13.51 -9.25
C LYS A 208 19.52 13.46 -10.71
N VAL A 209 18.58 12.59 -11.05
CA VAL A 209 18.04 12.41 -12.41
C VAL A 209 16.78 13.24 -12.65
N PHE A 210 15.85 13.28 -11.69
CA PHE A 210 14.57 13.97 -11.80
C PHE A 210 14.63 15.44 -11.34
N LYS A 211 15.37 15.78 -10.28
CA LYS A 211 15.54 17.18 -9.85
C LYS A 211 16.41 17.99 -10.81
N LYS A 212 17.36 17.31 -11.48
CA LYS A 212 18.13 17.88 -12.60
C LYS A 212 17.27 18.16 -13.85
N LYS A 213 16.05 17.59 -13.92
CA LYS A 213 15.05 17.91 -14.95
C LYS A 213 14.21 19.13 -14.55
N GLU A 214 13.82 19.26 -13.28
CA GLU A 214 13.15 20.46 -12.76
C GLU A 214 14.06 21.71 -12.83
N ASP A 215 15.34 21.59 -12.46
CA ASP A 215 16.30 22.71 -12.56
C ASP A 215 16.60 23.13 -14.01
N LYS A 216 16.33 22.27 -14.99
CA LYS A 216 16.45 22.60 -16.43
C LYS A 216 15.17 23.23 -17.00
N GLU A 217 13.99 22.75 -16.60
CA GLU A 217 12.72 23.37 -17.03
C GLU A 217 12.48 24.76 -16.42
N VAL A 218 13.05 25.07 -15.25
CA VAL A 218 13.00 26.44 -14.69
C VAL A 218 13.98 27.37 -15.41
N LYS A 219 15.16 26.87 -15.84
CA LYS A 219 16.16 27.69 -16.55
C LYS A 219 15.81 28.05 -17.99
N ASP A 220 15.07 27.19 -18.68
CA ASP A 220 14.65 27.48 -20.06
C ASP A 220 13.44 28.43 -20.11
N LYS A 221 12.64 28.55 -19.04
CA LYS A 221 11.52 29.52 -18.97
C LYS A 221 11.93 30.95 -18.64
N ASP A 222 12.98 31.13 -17.85
CA ASP A 222 13.46 32.47 -17.49
C ASP A 222 14.22 33.18 -18.64
N THR A 223 14.60 32.43 -19.70
CA THR A 223 15.40 32.98 -20.82
C THR A 223 14.53 33.44 -22.01
N GLU A 224 13.29 32.98 -22.14
CA GLU A 224 12.40 33.38 -23.25
C GLU A 224 11.60 34.66 -22.95
N GLU A 225 11.24 34.96 -21.69
CA GLU A 225 10.47 36.19 -21.35
C GLU A 225 11.29 37.49 -21.39
N GLU A 226 12.64 37.43 -21.40
CA GLU A 226 13.49 38.64 -21.38
C GLU A 226 13.82 39.22 -22.77
N SER A 227 13.35 38.57 -23.86
CA SER A 227 13.66 38.98 -25.24
C SER A 227 12.52 39.72 -25.98
N GLU A 228 11.29 39.73 -25.46
CA GLU A 228 10.15 40.39 -26.13
C GLU A 228 9.85 41.83 -25.68
N VAL A 229 10.57 42.38 -24.70
CA VAL A 229 10.28 43.73 -24.16
C VAL A 229 11.42 44.73 -24.43
N LYS A 230 11.99 44.75 -25.65
CA LYS A 230 12.94 45.81 -26.05
C LYS A 230 12.81 46.27 -27.50
N GLU A 231 11.61 46.39 -28.05
CA GLU A 231 11.44 47.23 -29.24
C GLU A 231 9.99 47.66 -29.43
N VAL A 232 9.60 48.83 -28.88
CA VAL A 232 8.82 49.88 -29.55
C VAL A 232 8.84 51.13 -28.65
N SER A 233 9.29 52.24 -29.21
CA SER A 233 9.52 53.52 -28.55
C SER A 233 8.37 54.54 -28.76
N GLN A 234 7.88 55.10 -27.65
CA GLN A 234 7.48 56.52 -27.41
C GLN A 234 6.29 57.17 -28.18
N PRO A 235 5.80 58.40 -27.84
CA PRO A 235 5.54 59.04 -26.52
C PRO A 235 4.17 59.80 -26.46
N LYS A 236 3.70 60.27 -25.27
CA LYS A 236 3.22 61.67 -24.99
C LYS A 236 2.43 61.90 -23.66
N LYS A 237 2.89 62.97 -22.96
CA LYS A 237 2.15 64.09 -22.29
C LYS A 237 1.37 63.92 -20.96
N LYS A 238 1.95 64.58 -19.94
CA LYS A 238 1.40 65.65 -19.05
C LYS A 238 0.13 65.41 -18.19
N ARG A 239 0.28 65.49 -16.85
CA ARG A 239 -0.26 66.52 -15.90
C ARG A 239 -0.14 66.02 -14.44
N LYS A 240 0.68 66.66 -13.59
CA LYS A 240 0.38 67.73 -12.59
C LYS A 240 -0.40 67.32 -11.32
N LYS A 241 0.28 67.50 -10.17
CA LYS A 241 -0.18 67.91 -8.80
C LYS A 241 -1.04 66.86 -8.04
N LYS A 242 -0.87 66.61 -6.74
CA LYS A 242 -0.79 67.55 -5.60
C LYS A 242 -0.30 66.83 -4.31
N LYS A 243 0.38 67.60 -3.45
CA LYS A 243 0.77 67.35 -2.05
C LYS A 243 -0.43 67.00 -1.14
N HIS A 244 -0.20 66.21 -0.09
CA HIS A 244 -0.39 66.51 1.36
C HIS A 244 0.00 65.24 2.17
N LYS A 245 1.04 65.22 3.01
CA LYS A 245 1.28 65.85 4.33
C LYS A 245 0.60 65.12 5.50
N ARG A 246 1.44 64.34 6.21
CA ARG A 246 1.67 64.24 7.67
C ARG A 246 0.57 63.75 8.64
N ARG A 247 1.11 62.88 9.52
CA ARG A 247 1.08 62.87 11.01
C ARG A 247 -0.15 62.28 11.69
N GLY A 248 0.16 61.57 12.77
CA GLY A 248 -0.74 61.18 13.85
C GLY A 248 -0.23 59.91 14.46
#